data_AF-A0A9D6KYM6-F1
#
_entry.id   AF-A0A9D6KYM6-F1
#
_cell.length_a   1.000
_cell.length_b   1.000
_cell.length_c   1.000
_cell.angle_alpha   90.00
_cell.angle_beta   90.00
_cell.angle_gamma   90.00
#
_symmetry.space_group_name_H-M   'P 1'
#
loop_
_entity.id
_entity.type
_entity.pdbx_description
1 polymer ?
#
loop_
_entity_poly.entity_id
_entity_poly.type
_entity_poly.pdbx_seq_one_letter_code
_entity_poly.pdbx_strand_id
1 'polypeptide(L)'
;MDDVMKHCAKLLRDSGYNLLAAEIEHGSLAAVGKDEPVFVLCARDRLAPTAIQAWINAARVSNVPDHKLESAHETVEAMNAWTGDRHYPD
;
A
#
# COMPACT_ATOMS: atom_id res chain seq x y z
N MET A 1 4.59 3.06 22.18
CA MET A 1 4.65 2.97 20.70
C MET A 1 3.57 2.02 20.22
N ASP A 2 3.53 0.80 20.76
CA ASP A 2 2.46 -0.17 20.52
C ASP A 2 1.04 0.40 20.79
N ASP A 3 0.88 1.20 21.85
CA ASP A 3 -0.39 1.88 22.16
C ASP A 3 -0.82 2.92 21.11
N VAL A 4 0.14 3.62 20.47
CA VAL A 4 -0.18 4.64 19.46
C VAL A 4 -0.64 3.96 18.17
N MET A 5 0.04 2.90 17.75
CA MET A 5 -0.33 2.13 16.56
C MET A 5 -1.70 1.47 16.73
N LYS A 6 -1.99 0.89 17.91
CA LYS A 6 -3.31 0.36 18.26
C LYS A 6 -4.40 1.42 18.24
N HIS A 7 -4.11 2.61 18.76
CA HIS A 7 -5.04 3.74 18.71
C HIS A 7 -5.31 4.20 17.27
N CYS A 8 -4.28 4.35 16.43
CA CYS A 8 -4.42 4.69 15.02
C CYS A 8 -5.24 3.64 14.26
N ALA A 9 -4.96 2.35 14.46
CA ALA A 9 -5.71 1.28 13.83
C ALA A 9 -7.19 1.28 14.25
N LYS A 10 -7.49 1.60 15.51
CA LYS A 10 -8.87 1.81 15.96
C LYS A 10 -9.57 2.95 15.20
N LEU A 11 -8.94 4.13 15.13
CA LEU A 11 -9.51 5.29 14.42
C LEU A 11 -9.79 4.99 12.94
N LEU A 12 -8.89 4.26 12.29
CA LEU A 12 -9.05 3.84 10.90
C LEU A 12 -10.23 2.88 10.71
N ARG A 13 -10.39 1.87 11.57
CA ARG A 13 -11.55 0.96 11.51
C ARG A 13 -12.86 1.67 11.77
N ASP A 14 -12.90 2.55 12.78
CA ASP A 14 -14.09 3.35 13.12
C ASP A 14 -14.50 4.26 11.93
N SER A 15 -13.55 4.60 11.04
CA SER A 15 -13.76 5.38 9.81
C SER A 15 -13.97 4.51 8.56
N GLY A 16 -13.99 3.18 8.67
CA GLY A 16 -14.20 2.24 7.56
C GLY A 16 -12.94 1.82 6.79
N TYR A 17 -11.75 2.31 7.15
CA TYR A 17 -10.48 1.96 6.49
C TYR A 17 -9.87 0.66 7.02
N ASN A 18 -10.62 -0.44 6.91
CA ASN A 18 -10.25 -1.73 7.52
C ASN A 18 -8.90 -2.28 7.02
N LEU A 19 -8.61 -2.13 5.72
CA LEU A 19 -7.35 -2.61 5.13
C LEU A 19 -6.14 -1.83 5.66
N LEU A 20 -6.24 -0.50 5.75
CA LEU A 20 -5.17 0.33 6.28
C LEU A 20 -4.94 0.09 7.78
N ALA A 21 -6.01 -0.16 8.54
CA ALA A 21 -5.88 -0.56 9.94
C ALA A 21 -5.10 -1.87 10.10
N ALA A 22 -5.40 -2.87 9.27
CA ALA A 22 -4.68 -4.15 9.29
C ALA A 22 -3.20 -3.98 8.90
N GLU A 23 -2.89 -3.14 7.91
CA GLU A 23 -1.50 -2.85 7.51
C GLU A 23 -0.67 -2.23 8.65
N ILE A 24 -1.27 -1.33 9.44
CA ILE A 24 -0.62 -0.70 10.60
C ILE A 24 -0.34 -1.69 11.74
N GLU A 25 -1.20 -2.70 11.92
CA GLU A 25 -1.05 -3.65 13.03
C GLU A 25 -0.20 -4.86 12.67
N HIS A 26 -0.30 -5.33 11.42
CA HIS A 26 0.19 -6.65 11.01
C HIS A 26 0.90 -6.64 9.65
N GLY A 27 0.75 -5.58 8.85
CA GLY A 27 1.31 -5.49 7.52
C GLY A 27 2.62 -4.70 7.45
N SER A 28 2.88 -4.12 6.29
CA SER A 28 4.16 -3.45 6.01
C SER A 28 4.33 -2.17 6.83
N LEU A 29 3.22 -1.48 7.15
CA LEU A 29 3.26 -0.26 7.95
C LEU A 29 3.61 -0.52 9.43
N ALA A 30 3.42 -1.75 9.93
CA ALA A 30 3.84 -2.13 11.28
C ALA A 30 5.37 -2.16 11.45
N ALA A 31 6.12 -2.32 10.34
CA ALA A 31 7.57 -2.43 10.33
C ALA A 31 8.29 -1.09 10.05
N VAL A 32 7.55 -0.03 9.72
CA VAL A 32 8.10 1.28 9.36
C VAL A 32 8.84 1.91 10.54
N GLY A 33 10.04 2.41 10.29
CA GLY A 33 10.82 3.16 11.28
C GLY A 33 10.15 4.48 11.66
N LYS A 34 10.35 4.96 12.89
CA LYS A 34 9.70 6.21 13.38
C LYS A 34 9.94 7.43 12.50
N ASP A 35 11.11 7.50 11.90
CA ASP A 35 11.57 8.62 11.08
C ASP A 35 11.70 8.21 9.60
N GLU A 36 11.20 7.02 9.25
CA GLU A 36 11.23 6.53 7.88
C GLU A 36 10.16 7.25 7.04
N PRO A 37 10.54 7.87 5.92
CA PRO A 37 9.57 8.52 5.05
C PRO A 37 8.70 7.48 4.35
N VAL A 38 7.38 7.71 4.36
CA VAL A 38 6.39 6.85 3.70
C VAL A 38 5.64 7.64 2.64
N PHE A 39 5.39 7.01 1.50
CA PHE A 39 4.50 7.52 0.45
C PHE A 39 3.32 6.57 0.27
N VAL A 40 2.12 7.12 0.06
CA VAL A 40 0.91 6.35 -0.20
C VAL A 40 0.49 6.55 -1.64
N LEU A 41 0.39 5.45 -2.38
CA LEU A 41 -0.08 5.44 -3.77
C LEU A 41 -1.54 4.96 -3.81
N CYS A 42 -2.46 5.85 -4.13
CA CYS A 42 -3.88 5.54 -4.21
C CYS A 42 -4.27 5.15 -5.65
N ALA A 43 -5.27 4.27 -5.82
CA ALA A 43 -5.77 3.87 -7.16
C ALA A 43 -6.26 5.06 -8.02
N ARG A 44 -6.67 6.16 -7.37
CA ARG A 44 -7.04 7.42 -8.01
C ARG A 44 -5.87 8.11 -8.72
N ASP A 45 -4.64 7.88 -8.28
CA ASP A 45 -3.44 8.34 -8.97
C ASP A 45 -3.19 7.47 -10.21
N ARG A 46 -3.18 8.09 -11.39
CA ARG A 46 -2.92 7.40 -12.65
C ARG A 46 -1.53 6.78 -12.73
N LEU A 47 -0.54 7.32 -12.02
CA LEU A 47 0.83 6.84 -12.07
C LEU A 47 1.07 5.67 -11.10
N ALA A 48 0.20 5.50 -10.10
CA ALA A 48 0.36 4.48 -9.07
C ALA A 48 0.48 3.04 -9.61
N PRO A 49 -0.41 2.55 -10.51
CA PRO A 49 -0.28 1.20 -11.06
C PRO A 49 1.04 1.00 -11.81
N THR A 50 1.45 2.00 -12.60
CA THR A 50 2.70 1.97 -13.36
C THR A 50 3.93 1.92 -12.44
N ALA A 51 3.92 2.73 -11.37
CA ALA A 51 5.01 2.77 -10.40
C ALA A 51 5.17 1.43 -9.68
N ILE A 52 4.06 0.83 -9.23
CA ILE A 52 4.09 -0.48 -8.56
C ILE A 52 4.53 -1.57 -9.54
N GLN A 53 4.05 -1.56 -10.78
CA GLN A 53 4.49 -2.53 -11.80
C GLN A 53 5.99 -2.42 -12.10
N ALA A 54 6.53 -1.21 -12.16
CA ALA A 54 7.96 -0.98 -12.34
C ALA A 54 8.77 -1.53 -11.13
N TRP A 55 8.27 -1.33 -9.91
CA TRP A 55 8.87 -1.88 -8.70
C TRP A 55 8.87 -3.42 -8.70
N ILE A 56 7.75 -4.06 -9.06
CA ILE A 56 7.66 -5.53 -9.18
C ILE A 56 8.71 -6.06 -10.16
N ASN A 57 8.85 -5.41 -11.33
CA ASN A 57 9.82 -5.81 -12.33
C ASN A 57 11.26 -5.69 -11.82
N ALA A 58 11.58 -4.62 -11.10
CA ALA A 58 12.90 -4.44 -10.48
C ALA A 58 13.18 -5.50 -9.39
N ALA A 59 12.17 -5.85 -8.59
CA ALA A 59 12.28 -6.89 -7.56
C ALA A 59 12.56 -8.28 -8.18
N ARG A 60 11.91 -8.60 -9.30
CA ARG A 60 12.17 -9.83 -10.06
C ARG A 60 13.59 -9.91 -10.60
N VAL A 61 14.08 -8.82 -11.21
CA VAL A 61 15.49 -8.72 -11.66
C VAL A 61 16.46 -8.92 -10.50
N SER A 62 16.04 -8.58 -9.27
CA SER A 62 16.81 -8.78 -8.04
C SER A 62 16.63 -10.15 -7.40
N ASN A 63 16.02 -11.13 -8.09
CA ASN A 63 15.73 -12.49 -7.62
C ASN A 63 14.82 -12.56 -6.37
N VAL A 64 13.93 -11.59 -6.16
CA VAL A 64 12.88 -11.71 -5.14
C VAL A 64 11.90 -12.81 -5.55
N PRO A 65 11.58 -13.78 -4.68
CA PRO A 65 10.62 -14.84 -5.01
C PRO A 65 9.23 -14.30 -5.32
N ASP A 66 8.56 -14.84 -6.35
CA ASP A 66 7.24 -14.38 -6.80
C ASP A 66 6.16 -14.42 -5.71
N HIS A 67 6.19 -15.38 -4.78
CA HIS A 67 5.23 -15.44 -3.67
C HIS A 67 5.33 -14.22 -2.72
N LYS A 68 6.46 -13.50 -2.72
CA LYS A 68 6.60 -12.24 -1.98
C LYS A 68 6.06 -11.03 -2.76
N LEU A 69 5.78 -11.20 -4.04
CA LEU A 69 5.30 -10.16 -4.94
C LEU A 69 3.79 -10.30 -5.23
N GLU A 70 3.16 -11.40 -4.82
CA GLU A 70 1.75 -11.72 -5.07
C GLU A 70 0.82 -10.59 -4.62
N SER A 71 0.95 -10.11 -3.38
CA SER A 71 0.13 -8.99 -2.88
C SER A 71 0.31 -7.70 -3.69
N ALA A 72 1.51 -7.43 -4.19
CA ALA A 72 1.74 -6.26 -5.05
C ALA A 72 1.09 -6.43 -6.43
N HIS A 73 1.10 -7.65 -6.98
CA HIS A 73 0.38 -7.98 -8.21
C HIS A 73 -1.14 -7.81 -8.05
N GLU A 74 -1.72 -8.39 -6.99
CA GLU A 74 -3.14 -8.25 -6.68
C GLU A 74 -3.53 -6.78 -6.51
N THR A 75 -2.68 -5.98 -5.86
CA THR A 75 -2.88 -4.55 -5.68
C THR A 75 -2.92 -3.82 -7.02
N VAL A 76 -1.99 -4.09 -7.94
CA VAL A 76 -1.99 -3.46 -9.28
C VAL A 76 -3.24 -3.83 -10.07
N GLU A 77 -3.66 -5.09 -10.04
CA GLU A 77 -4.90 -5.53 -10.70
C GLU A 77 -6.13 -4.83 -10.11
N ALA A 78 -6.22 -4.74 -8.79
CA ALA A 78 -7.30 -4.04 -8.11
C ALA A 78 -7.31 -2.53 -8.44
N MET A 79 -6.14 -1.88 -8.50
CA MET A 79 -6.02 -0.47 -8.90
C MET A 79 -6.44 -0.25 -10.35
N ASN A 80 -6.07 -1.15 -11.27
CA ASN A 80 -6.45 -1.07 -12.67
C ASN A 80 -7.96 -1.27 -12.88
N ALA A 81 -8.56 -2.18 -12.10
CA ALA A 81 -10.00 -2.46 -12.13
C ALA A 81 -10.85 -1.38 -11.43
N TRP A 82 -10.24 -0.46 -10.68
CA TRP A 82 -10.96 0.57 -9.95
C TRP A 82 -11.63 1.57 -10.90
N THR A 83 -12.96 1.70 -10.79
CA THR A 83 -13.81 2.47 -11.70
C THR A 83 -14.09 3.91 -11.24
N GLY A 84 -13.49 4.33 -10.12
CA GLY A 84 -13.68 5.68 -9.59
C GLY A 84 -12.94 6.77 -10.37
N ASP A 85 -13.25 8.03 -10.06
CA ASP A 85 -12.61 9.19 -10.69
C ASP A 85 -11.10 9.20 -10.44
N ARG A 86 -10.34 9.33 -11.52
CA ARG A 86 -8.89 9.49 -11.47
C ARG A 86 -8.50 10.96 -11.37
N HIS A 87 -7.52 11.27 -10.54
CA HIS A 87 -7.03 12.63 -10.33
C HIS A 87 -5.82 12.90 -11.24
N TYR A 88 -5.76 14.10 -11.80
CA TYR A 88 -4.55 14.65 -12.43
C TYR A 88 -3.93 15.62 -11.44
N PRO A 89 -2.63 15.51 -11.14
CA PRO A 89 -1.92 16.62 -10.51
C PRO A 89 -1.97 17.81 -11.47
N ASP A 90 -2.38 18.98 -10.99
CA ASP A 90 -2.32 20.24 -11.73
C ASP A 90 -0.87 20.65 -12.04
#